data_AF-A0A0F8YAI3-F1
#
_entry.id   AF-A0A0F8YAI3-F1
#
_cell.length_a   1.000
_cell.length_b   1.000
_cell.length_c   1.000
_cell.angle_alpha   90.00
_cell.angle_beta   90.00
_cell.angle_gamma   90.00
#
_symmetry.space_group_name_H-M   'P 1'
#
loop_
_entity.id
_entity.type
_entity.pdbx_description
1 polymer ?
#
loop_
_entity_poly.entity_id
_entity_poly.type
_entity_poly.pdbx_seq_one_letter_code
_entity_poly.pdbx_strand_id
1 'polypeptide(L)'
;MTTTTTTKATIGSISHGTLRNEDLLKTFADELADMQNGQWLATDTELVREARELLRIGPVHGDSGEWEEFASYLINEDFTRRFNELSPPFCYFGSLEGDGADFGFWPDHVAIGELISDSDCIKDAGPLDQNRIYINIEECLHIEVNDHGNVTISKIEPGEVLLSIV
;
A
#
# COMPACT_ATOMS: atom_id res chain seq x y z
N MET A 1 27.19 -9.18 -6.42
CA MET A 1 25.83 -8.70 -6.73
C MET A 1 25.33 -8.01 -5.49
N THR A 2 25.32 -6.68 -5.47
CA THR A 2 24.76 -5.90 -4.36
C THR A 2 23.24 -6.00 -4.46
N THR A 3 22.63 -6.71 -3.51
CA THR A 3 21.18 -6.68 -3.29
C THR A 3 20.82 -5.28 -2.83
N THR A 4 20.25 -4.48 -3.72
CA THR A 4 19.80 -3.13 -3.41
C THR A 4 18.39 -3.22 -2.86
N THR A 5 18.23 -2.84 -1.59
CA THR A 5 16.97 -2.95 -0.86
C THR A 5 16.15 -1.69 -1.11
N THR A 6 15.16 -1.77 -2.01
CA THR A 6 14.04 -0.81 -2.02
C THR A 6 13.43 -0.79 -0.62
N THR A 7 13.20 0.39 -0.05
CA THR A 7 12.54 0.48 1.26
C THR A 7 11.12 -0.06 1.09
N LYS A 8 10.84 -1.21 1.70
CA LYS A 8 9.54 -1.87 1.57
C LYS A 8 8.48 -0.99 2.24
N ALA A 9 7.38 -0.72 1.55
CA ALA A 9 6.24 -0.02 2.12
C ALA A 9 5.81 -0.68 3.45
N THR A 10 5.39 0.12 4.41
CA THR A 10 4.89 -0.36 5.71
C THR A 10 3.40 -0.09 5.82
N ILE A 11 2.67 -1.01 6.45
CA ILE A 11 1.24 -0.83 6.75
C ILE A 11 1.03 0.40 7.63
N GLY A 12 -0.06 1.11 7.35
CA GLY A 12 -0.51 2.26 8.12
C GLY A 12 -0.60 3.53 7.29
N SER A 13 -0.92 4.61 7.99
CA SER A 13 -1.16 5.93 7.44
C SER A 13 0.09 6.57 6.85
N ILE A 14 -0.07 7.15 5.65
CA ILE A 14 0.84 8.07 4.99
C ILE A 14 0.35 9.51 5.13
N SER A 15 -0.96 9.75 4.98
CA SER A 15 -1.60 11.06 5.13
C SER A 15 -2.84 10.93 6.00
N HIS A 16 -3.01 11.78 7.01
CA HIS A 16 -4.14 11.73 7.94
C HIS A 16 -4.83 13.08 8.09
N GLY A 17 -6.16 13.07 8.09
CA GLY A 17 -7.00 14.20 8.48
C GLY A 17 -7.07 15.33 7.45
N THR A 18 -6.69 15.07 6.19
CA THR A 18 -6.81 16.04 5.10
C THR A 18 -7.26 15.40 3.79
N LEU A 19 -8.17 16.09 3.10
CA LEU A 19 -8.62 15.79 1.74
C LEU A 19 -8.23 16.91 0.77
N ARG A 20 -7.40 17.85 1.20
CA ARG A 20 -6.95 18.94 0.34
C ARG A 20 -5.92 18.40 -0.63
N ASN A 21 -6.14 18.66 -1.92
CA ASN A 21 -5.27 18.18 -2.97
C ASN A 21 -3.82 18.65 -2.79
N GLU A 22 -3.59 19.87 -2.28
CA GLU A 22 -2.24 20.37 -2.01
C GLU A 22 -1.51 19.52 -0.95
N ASP A 23 -2.22 19.16 0.13
CA ASP A 23 -1.65 18.38 1.22
C ASP A 23 -1.38 16.95 0.75
N LEU A 24 -2.31 16.35 0.00
CA LEU A 24 -2.19 14.99 -0.54
C LEU A 24 -1.06 14.90 -1.58
N LEU A 25 -1.03 15.80 -2.57
CA LEU A 25 0.04 15.84 -3.58
C LEU A 25 1.41 15.96 -2.94
N LYS A 26 1.55 16.86 -1.95
CA LYS A 26 2.82 17.06 -1.27
C LYS A 26 3.24 15.79 -0.53
N THR A 27 2.34 15.22 0.26
CA THR A 27 2.62 14.06 1.09
C THR A 27 2.96 12.85 0.22
N PHE A 28 2.19 12.59 -0.84
CA PHE A 28 2.41 11.46 -1.73
C PHE A 28 3.70 11.60 -2.55
N ALA A 29 4.01 12.82 -3.02
CA ALA A 29 5.27 13.06 -3.74
C ALA A 29 6.50 12.88 -2.84
N ASP A 30 6.42 13.32 -1.58
CA ASP A 30 7.51 13.15 -0.61
C ASP A 30 7.67 11.68 -0.21
N GLU A 31 6.57 10.97 0.07
CA GLU A 31 6.60 9.55 0.43
C GLU A 31 7.15 8.68 -0.71
N LEU A 32 6.68 8.90 -1.94
CA LEU A 32 7.18 8.17 -3.12
C LEU A 32 8.68 8.45 -3.34
N ALA A 33 9.14 9.68 -3.08
CA ALA A 33 10.55 10.02 -3.19
C ALA A 33 11.42 9.28 -2.16
N ASP A 34 10.92 9.15 -0.93
CA ASP A 34 11.63 8.50 0.17
C ASP A 34 11.70 6.98 0.00
N MET A 35 10.62 6.33 -0.46
CA MET A 35 10.58 4.89 -0.71
C MET A 35 11.65 4.41 -1.71
N GLN A 36 11.97 5.23 -2.71
CA GLN A 36 12.89 4.85 -3.78
C GLN A 36 14.36 4.81 -3.33
N ASN A 37 14.73 5.36 -2.16
CA ASN A 37 16.09 5.30 -1.59
C ASN A 37 17.23 5.52 -2.63
N GLY A 38 17.01 6.44 -3.58
CA GLY A 38 17.97 6.76 -4.66
C GLY A 38 17.92 5.89 -5.91
N GLN A 39 17.04 4.89 -6.01
CA GLN A 39 16.82 4.05 -7.20
C GLN A 39 15.53 4.42 -7.93
N TRP A 40 15.51 5.59 -8.53
CA TRP A 40 14.33 6.10 -9.19
C TRP A 40 14.06 5.39 -10.52
N LEU A 41 12.85 4.86 -10.69
CA LEU A 41 12.33 4.65 -12.04
C LEU A 41 12.09 6.01 -12.72
N ALA A 42 12.24 6.05 -14.04
CA ALA A 42 11.98 7.26 -14.81
C ALA A 42 10.53 7.74 -14.62
N THR A 43 9.59 6.81 -14.47
CA THR A 43 8.17 7.07 -14.18
C THR A 43 7.96 7.75 -12.83
N ASP A 44 8.69 7.32 -11.80
CA ASP A 44 8.54 7.85 -10.43
C ASP A 44 9.12 9.27 -10.35
N THR A 45 10.21 9.49 -11.07
CA THR A 45 10.83 10.81 -11.20
C THR A 45 9.86 11.80 -11.85
N GLU A 46 9.16 11.36 -12.90
CA GLU A 46 8.20 12.20 -13.61
C GLU A 46 6.98 12.51 -12.77
N LEU A 47 6.38 11.51 -12.13
CA LEU A 47 5.21 11.70 -11.26
C LEU A 47 5.49 12.68 -10.11
N VAL A 48 6.64 12.51 -9.42
CA VAL A 48 7.06 13.45 -8.37
C VAL A 48 7.33 14.85 -8.95
N ARG A 49 7.92 14.95 -10.14
CA ARG A 49 8.18 16.23 -10.80
C ARG A 49 6.87 16.95 -11.16
N GLU A 50 5.90 16.24 -11.72
CA GLU A 50 4.59 16.78 -12.07
C GLU A 50 3.83 17.28 -10.85
N ALA A 51 3.78 16.48 -9.77
CA ALA A 51 3.16 16.89 -8.52
C ALA A 51 3.80 18.17 -7.94
N ARG A 52 5.13 18.25 -7.94
CA ARG A 52 5.87 19.43 -7.45
C ARG A 52 5.63 20.67 -8.32
N GLU A 53 5.54 20.51 -9.64
CA GLU A 53 5.23 21.62 -10.52
C GLU A 53 3.79 22.12 -10.32
N LEU A 54 2.84 21.19 -10.17
CA LEU A 54 1.44 21.51 -9.90
C LEU A 54 1.28 22.26 -8.57
N LEU A 55 1.98 21.84 -7.52
CA LEU A 55 2.05 22.54 -6.23
C LEU A 55 2.68 23.93 -6.35
N ARG A 56 3.68 24.11 -7.21
CA ARG A 56 4.35 25.40 -7.43
C ARG A 56 3.43 26.41 -8.11
N ILE A 57 2.62 25.96 -9.05
CA ILE A 57 1.63 26.79 -9.74
C ILE A 57 0.49 27.14 -8.77
N GLY A 58 0.04 26.15 -8.01
CA GLY A 58 -1.07 26.27 -7.06
C GLY A 58 -2.42 26.59 -7.72
N PRO A 59 -3.52 26.61 -6.94
CA PRO A 59 -4.82 26.98 -7.46
C PRO A 59 -4.84 28.48 -7.84
N VAL A 60 -4.80 28.79 -9.13
CA VAL A 60 -4.87 30.17 -9.62
C VAL A 60 -6.30 30.69 -9.43
N HIS A 61 -6.46 31.84 -8.77
CA HIS A 61 -7.77 32.48 -8.59
C HIS A 61 -8.41 32.80 -9.96
N GLY A 62 -9.47 32.06 -10.31
CA GLY A 62 -10.23 32.21 -11.55
C GLY A 62 -10.19 31.00 -12.50
N ASP A 63 -9.17 30.14 -12.36
CA ASP A 63 -8.98 28.92 -13.17
C ASP A 63 -8.71 27.70 -12.27
N SER A 64 -9.24 27.74 -11.05
CA SER A 64 -9.02 26.70 -10.04
C SER A 64 -9.63 25.35 -10.42
N GLY A 65 -10.55 25.31 -11.40
CA GLY A 65 -11.22 24.09 -11.82
C GLY A 65 -10.29 23.12 -12.54
N GLU A 66 -9.50 23.61 -13.50
CA GLU A 66 -8.54 22.75 -14.24
C GLU A 66 -7.43 22.25 -13.32
N TRP A 67 -6.95 23.11 -12.41
CA TRP A 67 -5.96 22.71 -11.41
C TRP A 67 -6.50 21.60 -10.50
N GLU A 68 -7.73 21.75 -10.00
CA GLU A 68 -8.37 20.79 -9.09
C GLU A 68 -8.63 19.45 -9.80
N GLU A 69 -9.07 19.48 -11.05
CA GLU A 69 -9.28 18.27 -11.85
C GLU A 69 -7.96 17.53 -12.09
N PHE A 70 -6.90 18.25 -12.48
CA PHE A 70 -5.61 17.63 -12.72
C PHE A 70 -4.95 17.10 -11.44
N ALA A 71 -5.07 17.85 -10.33
CA ALA A 71 -4.59 17.40 -9.03
C ALA A 71 -5.31 16.13 -8.57
N SER A 72 -6.65 16.13 -8.67
CA SER A 72 -7.48 14.98 -8.35
C SER A 72 -7.13 13.76 -9.21
N TYR A 73 -6.91 13.95 -10.52
CA TYR A 73 -6.49 12.87 -11.40
C TYR A 73 -5.15 12.28 -10.98
N LEU A 74 -4.14 13.14 -10.73
CA LEU A 74 -2.81 12.70 -10.34
C LEU A 74 -2.82 11.91 -9.02
N ILE A 75 -3.61 12.38 -8.05
CA ILE A 75 -3.81 11.71 -6.75
C ILE A 75 -4.51 10.36 -6.93
N ASN A 76 -5.70 10.36 -7.54
CA ASN A 76 -6.59 9.21 -7.52
C ASN A 76 -6.18 8.12 -8.51
N GLU A 77 -5.54 8.47 -9.62
CA GLU A 77 -5.16 7.53 -10.67
C GLU A 77 -3.67 7.18 -10.59
N ASP A 78 -2.79 8.17 -10.76
CA ASP A 78 -1.36 7.90 -10.93
C ASP A 78 -0.64 7.55 -9.63
N PHE A 79 -0.83 8.34 -8.57
CA PHE A 79 -0.27 8.02 -7.26
C PHE A 79 -0.88 6.74 -6.70
N THR A 80 -2.21 6.58 -6.74
CA THR A 80 -2.88 5.36 -6.26
C THR A 80 -2.37 4.12 -6.99
N ARG A 81 -2.31 4.14 -8.32
CA ARG A 81 -1.78 3.01 -9.09
C ARG A 81 -0.33 2.72 -8.70
N ARG A 82 0.51 3.76 -8.61
CA ARG A 82 1.92 3.57 -8.30
C ARG A 82 2.15 3.04 -6.89
N PHE A 83 1.43 3.55 -5.89
CA PHE A 83 1.53 3.01 -4.54
C PHE A 83 1.00 1.59 -4.44
N ASN A 84 -0.07 1.23 -5.17
CA ASN A 84 -0.52 -0.17 -5.23
C ASN A 84 0.53 -1.11 -5.85
N GLU A 85 1.33 -0.66 -6.83
CA GLU A 85 2.46 -1.46 -7.35
C GLU A 85 3.59 -1.63 -6.33
N LEU A 86 3.68 -0.72 -5.35
CA LEU A 86 4.67 -0.73 -4.27
C LEU A 86 4.11 -1.32 -2.98
N SER A 87 2.83 -1.69 -2.95
CA SER A 87 2.17 -2.10 -1.72
C SER A 87 2.77 -3.42 -1.22
N PRO A 88 2.76 -3.64 0.10
CA PRO A 88 3.12 -4.94 0.64
C PRO A 88 2.17 -6.01 0.09
N PRO A 89 2.60 -7.29 0.03
CA PRO A 89 1.71 -8.38 -0.35
C PRO A 89 0.39 -8.35 0.44
N PHE A 90 -0.72 -8.57 -0.27
CA PHE A 90 -2.08 -8.56 0.29
C PHE A 90 -2.52 -7.25 0.91
N CYS A 91 -1.91 -6.15 0.49
CA CYS A 91 -2.31 -4.81 0.89
C CYS A 91 -2.66 -3.99 -0.34
N TYR A 92 -3.54 -3.02 -0.14
CA TYR A 92 -3.83 -1.98 -1.11
C TYR A 92 -3.44 -0.62 -0.54
N PHE A 93 -3.22 0.34 -1.43
CA PHE A 93 -3.12 1.74 -1.06
C PHE A 93 -4.46 2.44 -1.27
N GLY A 94 -4.93 3.15 -0.25
CA GLY A 94 -6.19 3.89 -0.31
C GLY A 94 -6.57 4.51 1.04
N SER A 95 -7.81 4.97 1.15
CA SER A 95 -8.36 5.48 2.41
C SER A 95 -8.67 4.35 3.38
N LEU A 96 -8.46 4.57 4.68
CA LEU A 96 -8.86 3.68 5.75
C LEU A 96 -10.39 3.50 5.76
N GLU A 97 -10.86 2.28 5.96
CA GLU A 97 -12.29 2.02 6.08
C GLU A 97 -12.87 2.79 7.29
N GLY A 98 -13.88 3.62 7.04
CA GLY A 98 -14.49 4.47 8.06
C GLY A 98 -13.80 5.82 8.27
N ASP A 99 -12.61 6.05 7.70
CA ASP A 99 -11.95 7.36 7.67
C ASP A 99 -11.42 7.68 6.27
N GLY A 100 -12.28 8.34 5.47
CA GLY A 100 -11.96 8.74 4.10
C GLY A 100 -10.78 9.71 3.98
N ALA A 101 -10.34 10.34 5.07
CA ALA A 101 -9.24 11.30 5.08
C ALA A 101 -7.91 10.71 5.60
N ASP A 102 -7.86 9.39 5.82
CA ASP A 102 -6.65 8.69 6.24
C ASP A 102 -6.16 7.74 5.13
N PHE A 103 -5.18 8.19 4.34
CA PHE A 103 -4.60 7.42 3.26
C PHE A 103 -3.37 6.66 3.70
N GLY A 104 -3.25 5.40 3.30
CA GLY A 104 -2.15 4.55 3.71
C GLY A 104 -2.18 3.19 3.01
N PHE A 105 -1.34 2.28 3.50
CA PHE A 105 -1.38 0.87 3.08
C PHE A 105 -2.21 0.07 4.06
N TRP A 106 -3.24 -0.57 3.55
CA TRP A 106 -4.22 -1.32 4.34
C TRP A 106 -4.33 -2.76 3.85
N PRO A 107 -4.66 -3.70 4.74
CA PRO A 107 -4.93 -5.09 4.35
C PRO A 107 -6.08 -5.18 3.35
N ASP A 108 -5.88 -5.95 2.29
CA ASP A 108 -6.94 -6.30 1.36
C ASP A 108 -7.64 -7.58 1.86
N HIS A 109 -8.68 -7.40 2.67
CA HIS A 109 -9.46 -8.51 3.21
C HIS A 109 -10.12 -9.37 2.13
N VAL A 110 -10.39 -8.81 0.94
CA VAL A 110 -10.98 -9.56 -0.18
C VAL A 110 -9.91 -10.45 -0.80
N ALA A 111 -8.75 -9.90 -1.17
CA ALA A 111 -7.65 -10.69 -1.71
C ALA A 111 -7.18 -11.78 -0.73
N ILE A 112 -7.15 -11.48 0.57
CA ILE A 112 -6.86 -12.48 1.62
C ILE A 112 -7.94 -13.56 1.66
N GLY A 113 -9.23 -13.17 1.62
CA GLY A 113 -10.35 -14.11 1.64
C GLY A 113 -10.42 -15.02 0.41
N GLU A 114 -10.15 -14.48 -0.78
CA GLU A 114 -10.06 -15.23 -2.03
C GLU A 114 -8.91 -16.23 -1.98
N LEU A 115 -7.73 -15.81 -1.51
CA LEU A 115 -6.59 -16.69 -1.31
C LEU A 115 -6.94 -17.89 -0.41
N ILE A 116 -7.64 -17.63 0.71
CA ILE A 116 -8.09 -18.68 1.64
C ILE A 116 -9.11 -19.61 0.96
N SER A 117 -10.01 -19.06 0.14
CA SER A 117 -11.12 -19.80 -0.45
C SER A 117 -10.70 -20.65 -1.67
N ASP A 118 -9.73 -20.18 -2.46
CA ASP A 118 -9.18 -20.89 -3.63
C ASP A 118 -8.11 -21.92 -3.25
N SER A 119 -7.77 -22.03 -1.96
CA SER A 119 -6.70 -22.90 -1.49
C SER A 119 -7.10 -24.39 -1.46
N ASP A 120 -7.01 -25.06 -2.61
CA ASP A 120 -6.65 -26.50 -2.69
C ASP A 120 -5.24 -26.78 -2.08
N CYS A 121 -4.53 -25.73 -1.64
CA CYS A 121 -3.25 -25.76 -0.95
C CYS A 121 -3.33 -25.80 0.59
N ILE A 122 -4.52 -25.98 1.18
CA ILE A 122 -4.67 -26.39 2.60
C ILE A 122 -4.14 -27.83 2.73
N LYS A 123 -2.83 -28.00 2.82
CA LYS A 123 -2.21 -29.29 3.16
C LYS A 123 -2.16 -29.40 4.67
N ASP A 124 -3.07 -30.21 5.22
CA ASP A 124 -3.00 -30.80 6.56
C ASP A 124 -2.27 -29.93 7.59
N ALA A 125 -2.90 -28.82 8.00
CA ALA A 125 -2.71 -28.38 9.37
C ALA A 125 -3.16 -29.57 10.23
N GLY A 126 -2.22 -30.26 10.88
CA GLY A 126 -2.54 -31.38 11.77
C GLY A 126 -3.59 -31.00 12.81
N PRO A 127 -4.06 -31.94 13.66
CA PRO A 127 -5.27 -31.79 14.50
C PRO A 127 -5.29 -30.65 15.55
N LEU A 128 -4.36 -29.68 15.51
CA LEU A 128 -4.13 -28.70 16.56
C LEU A 128 -4.25 -27.22 16.16
N ASP A 129 -4.63 -26.84 14.95
CA ASP A 129 -4.84 -25.40 14.67
C ASP A 129 -5.83 -25.14 13.54
N GLN A 130 -7.11 -24.95 13.87
CA GLN A 130 -8.14 -24.54 12.91
C GLN A 130 -8.02 -23.06 12.49
N ASN A 131 -7.08 -22.32 13.09
CA ASN A 131 -6.88 -20.89 12.92
C ASN A 131 -5.62 -20.53 12.11
N ARG A 132 -4.92 -21.52 11.53
CA ARG A 132 -3.69 -21.29 10.75
C ARG A 132 -3.83 -21.80 9.32
N ILE A 133 -3.53 -20.93 8.37
CA ILE A 133 -3.62 -21.19 6.93
C ILE A 133 -2.23 -21.01 6.33
N TYR A 134 -1.67 -22.10 5.81
CA TYR A 134 -0.39 -22.10 5.12
C TYR A 134 -0.64 -21.94 3.63
N ILE A 135 -0.29 -20.78 3.05
CA ILE A 135 -0.37 -20.59 1.59
C ILE A 135 1.03 -20.65 0.99
N ASN A 136 1.26 -21.70 0.22
CA ASN A 136 2.47 -21.83 -0.59
C ASN A 136 2.33 -21.01 -1.88
N ILE A 137 2.62 -19.72 -1.79
CA ILE A 137 2.99 -18.90 -2.96
C ILE A 137 4.51 -18.92 -3.16
N GLU A 138 5.03 -18.43 -4.29
CA GLU A 138 6.49 -18.40 -4.61
C GLU A 138 7.39 -17.80 -3.49
N GLU A 139 6.81 -17.06 -2.55
CA GLU A 139 7.48 -16.49 -1.36
C GLU A 139 7.32 -17.28 -0.04
N CYS A 140 6.64 -18.44 -0.07
CA CYS A 140 6.29 -19.28 1.09
C CYS A 140 5.71 -18.46 2.25
N LEU A 141 4.41 -18.20 2.28
CA LEU A 141 3.77 -17.35 3.31
C LEU A 141 2.93 -18.15 4.32
N HIS A 142 3.02 -17.77 5.58
CA HIS A 142 2.22 -18.27 6.69
C HIS A 142 1.21 -17.20 7.11
N ILE A 143 -0.08 -17.51 6.99
CA ILE A 143 -1.19 -16.66 7.41
C ILE A 143 -1.87 -17.26 8.64
N GLU A 144 -1.94 -16.53 9.74
CA GLU A 144 -2.62 -16.90 10.97
C GLU A 144 -3.81 -15.96 11.19
N VAL A 145 -5.00 -16.53 11.35
CA VAL A 145 -6.22 -15.77 11.66
C VAL A 145 -6.68 -16.18 13.05
N ASN A 146 -6.58 -15.28 14.03
CA ASN A 146 -7.02 -15.64 15.38
C ASN A 146 -8.56 -15.65 15.52
N ASP A 147 -9.03 -16.11 16.68
CA ASP A 147 -10.45 -16.20 17.04
C ASP A 147 -11.16 -14.84 17.20
N HIS A 148 -10.40 -13.74 17.14
CA HIS A 148 -10.88 -12.37 17.14
C HIS A 148 -10.91 -11.74 15.73
N GLY A 149 -10.45 -12.45 14.70
CA GLY A 149 -10.42 -11.98 13.30
C GLY A 149 -9.10 -11.31 12.90
N ASN A 150 -8.09 -11.35 13.76
CA ASN A 150 -6.81 -10.71 13.53
C ASN A 150 -5.99 -11.57 12.58
N VAL A 151 -5.43 -10.95 11.55
CA VAL A 151 -4.69 -11.66 10.48
C VAL A 151 -3.21 -11.34 10.59
N THR A 152 -2.36 -12.37 10.69
CA THR A 152 -0.90 -12.24 10.68
C THR A 152 -0.33 -12.99 9.49
N ILE A 153 0.35 -12.29 8.60
CA ILE A 153 1.06 -12.83 7.44
C ILE A 153 2.56 -12.78 7.74
N SER A 154 3.25 -13.90 7.56
CA SER A 154 4.67 -14.06 7.85
C SER A 154 5.34 -14.84 6.73
N LYS A 155 6.62 -14.58 6.47
CA LYS A 155 7.39 -15.39 5.53
C LYS A 155 7.77 -16.69 6.23
N ILE A 156 7.74 -17.83 5.54
CA ILE A 156 8.24 -19.13 6.00
C ILE A 156 9.77 -19.18 5.81
N GLU A 157 10.45 -18.09 6.20
CA GLU A 157 11.82 -18.13 6.68
C GLU A 157 11.76 -17.90 8.20
N PRO A 158 12.72 -18.37 9.01
CA PRO A 158 12.55 -18.34 10.46
C PRO A 158 12.43 -16.90 11.00
N GLY A 159 11.21 -16.46 11.31
CA GLY A 159 10.94 -15.33 12.20
C GLY A 159 10.64 -13.96 11.57
N GLU A 160 10.45 -13.84 10.25
CA GLU A 160 10.06 -12.55 9.64
C GLU A 160 8.53 -12.44 9.50
N VAL A 161 7.91 -11.65 10.37
CA VAL A 161 6.50 -11.26 10.25
C VAL A 161 6.41 -10.16 9.19
N LEU A 162 5.64 -10.41 8.13
CA LEU A 162 5.44 -9.45 7.03
C LEU A 162 4.31 -8.48 7.34
N LEU A 163 3.30 -8.92 8.09
CA LEU A 163 2.11 -8.16 8.44
C LEU A 163 1.43 -8.78 9.67
N SER A 164 1.02 -7.99 10.64
CA SER A 164 0.08 -8.40 11.70
C SER A 164 -1.00 -7.34 11.86
N ILE A 165 -2.25 -7.74 11.79
CA ILE A 165 -3.45 -6.90 11.84
C ILE A 165 -4.20 -7.32 13.11
N VAL A 166 -4.42 -6.40 14.04
CA VAL A 166 -4.94 -6.65 15.41
C VAL A 166 -6.32 -6.07 15.65
#